data_AF-A0A924DQM1-F1
#
_entry.id   AF-A0A924DQM1-F1
#
_cell.length_a   1.000
_cell.length_b   1.000
_cell.length_c   1.000
_cell.angle_alpha   90.00
_cell.angle_beta   90.00
_cell.angle_gamma   90.00
#
_symmetry.space_group_name_H-M   'P 1'
#
loop_
_entity.id
_entity.type
_entity.pdbx_description
1 polymer ?
#
loop_
_entity_poly.entity_id
_entity_poly.type
_entity_poly.pdbx_seq_one_letter_code
_entity_poly.pdbx_strand_id
1 'polypeptide(L)'
;MLKVAAFLFMCLIAFESNAFLVTTYNTNKLNYNLPTRILVAGAGDDLGTQFQQVARGKALKYSQQFPNEQIVLIAANEPDVDDKVVLKNWGFNFQLENKSTFNGDTLLDEAVKFNQIASIDIFSHSSAQHGIHLDGRAHRLTLNTKKIERLKGHFTKDAYTILHGCNAGFNLAPFLSSAWEIPVAGAMTSTNFQKLHNDGNFYLTEEGFFPNTDWATENNKSFNESVNCNTGMCLRLKPDNNPYTGFWGEYADGGLPFYKFFCVKNSLEICKRVMAKSLLSFIGNNNLKVNSTLAEYKNSLFDFLCPVSAKRDLRKECEENLESALVTGDLTYNPFTRNQVECDFKSCAAEIKCKGVLLTGIDKPGTCQLVNKFEGKATTIVREYKAYLEGFKNLNN
;
A
#
# COMPACT_ATOMS: atom_id res chain seq x y z
N MET A 1 46.21 -26.90 12.32
CA MET A 1 45.77 -25.55 11.90
C MET A 1 45.10 -25.49 10.52
N LEU A 2 44.88 -26.61 9.81
CA LEU A 2 44.28 -26.62 8.46
C LEU A 2 42.78 -27.01 8.39
N LYS A 3 42.13 -27.29 9.54
CA LYS A 3 40.73 -27.75 9.61
C LYS A 3 39.72 -26.67 9.99
N VAL A 4 40.18 -25.47 10.35
CA VAL A 4 39.30 -24.33 10.73
C VAL A 4 38.98 -23.44 9.52
N ALA A 5 39.81 -23.47 8.46
CA ALA A 5 39.58 -22.70 7.24
C ALA A 5 38.50 -23.30 6.31
N ALA A 6 38.18 -24.60 6.43
CA ALA A 6 37.21 -25.26 5.56
C ALA A 6 35.75 -25.07 6.01
N PHE A 7 35.50 -24.65 7.25
CA PHE A 7 34.14 -24.41 7.77
C PHE A 7 33.65 -22.97 7.53
N LEU A 8 34.56 -22.04 7.23
CA LEU A 8 34.22 -20.65 6.86
C LEU A 8 33.91 -20.47 5.37
N PHE A 9 34.11 -21.50 4.54
CA PHE A 9 33.95 -21.43 3.09
C PHE A 9 32.63 -22.05 2.57
N MET A 10 31.80 -22.64 3.43
CA MET A 10 30.54 -23.31 3.04
C MET A 10 29.25 -22.55 3.42
N CYS A 11 29.35 -21.32 3.93
CA CYS A 11 28.19 -20.44 4.12
C CYS A 11 28.20 -19.23 3.16
N LEU A 12 28.83 -19.38 1.99
CA LEU A 12 28.43 -18.61 0.81
C LEU A 12 27.22 -19.33 0.19
N ILE A 13 26.10 -19.33 0.92
CA ILE A 13 24.81 -19.47 0.25
C ILE A 13 24.74 -18.20 -0.61
N ALA A 14 25.01 -18.36 -1.90
CA ALA A 14 24.69 -17.32 -2.87
C ALA A 14 23.19 -17.07 -2.69
N PHE A 15 22.85 -15.96 -2.04
CA PHE A 15 21.49 -15.44 -2.16
C PHE A 15 21.35 -15.12 -3.64
N GLU A 16 20.71 -16.03 -4.39
CA GLU A 16 20.40 -15.80 -5.78
C GLU A 16 19.50 -14.57 -5.79
N SER A 17 20.02 -13.47 -6.33
CA SER A 17 19.21 -12.28 -6.51
C SER A 17 18.29 -12.51 -7.70
N ASN A 18 17.00 -12.34 -7.51
CA ASN A 18 16.07 -12.43 -8.61
C ASN A 18 16.21 -11.19 -9.49
N ALA A 19 16.22 -11.41 -10.80
CA ALA A 19 16.05 -10.33 -11.75
C ALA A 19 14.69 -9.67 -11.53
N PHE A 20 14.54 -8.41 -11.92
CA PHE A 20 13.26 -7.73 -11.94
C PHE A 20 12.86 -7.29 -13.34
N LEU A 21 11.55 -7.18 -13.54
CA LEU A 21 10.94 -6.80 -14.81
C LEU A 21 10.44 -5.37 -14.74
N VAL A 22 10.56 -4.66 -15.85
CA VAL A 22 9.84 -3.41 -16.10
C VAL A 22 8.90 -3.66 -17.27
N THR A 23 7.61 -3.43 -17.04
CA THR A 23 6.55 -3.65 -18.03
C THR A 23 5.62 -2.45 -18.11
N THR A 24 4.87 -2.34 -19.20
CA THR A 24 3.87 -1.29 -19.42
C THR A 24 2.49 -1.91 -19.62
N TYR A 25 1.47 -1.37 -18.97
CA TYR A 25 0.10 -1.88 -19.14
C TYR A 25 -0.57 -1.24 -20.36
N ASN A 26 -1.15 -2.05 -21.26
CA ASN A 26 -1.89 -1.63 -22.46
C ASN A 26 -1.18 -0.65 -23.42
N THR A 27 0.13 -0.50 -23.28
CA THR A 27 0.97 0.33 -24.16
C THR A 27 2.22 -0.44 -24.55
N ASN A 28 2.66 -0.30 -25.79
CA ASN A 28 3.77 -1.11 -26.33
C ASN A 28 5.15 -0.48 -26.08
N LYS A 29 5.21 0.83 -25.85
CA LYS A 29 6.48 1.56 -25.75
C LYS A 29 6.47 2.50 -24.56
N LEU A 30 7.52 2.40 -23.76
CA LEU A 30 7.77 3.29 -22.64
C LEU A 30 8.11 4.72 -23.11
N ASN A 31 7.44 5.72 -22.55
CA ASN A 31 7.74 7.14 -22.72
C ASN A 31 7.97 7.78 -21.35
N TYR A 32 9.22 8.18 -21.10
CA TYR A 32 9.66 8.78 -19.84
C TYR A 32 9.13 10.19 -19.58
N ASN A 33 8.58 10.84 -20.60
CA ASN A 33 8.03 12.20 -20.51
C ASN A 33 6.52 12.23 -20.32
N LEU A 34 5.81 11.10 -20.38
CA LEU A 34 4.37 11.07 -20.09
C LEU A 34 4.12 11.00 -18.59
N PRO A 35 3.03 11.63 -18.09
CA PRO A 35 2.51 11.34 -16.77
C PRO A 35 2.43 9.82 -16.54
N THR A 36 3.09 9.33 -15.51
CA THR A 36 3.31 7.88 -15.30
C THR A 36 2.88 7.47 -13.90
N ARG A 37 2.11 6.39 -13.82
CA ARG A 37 1.81 5.69 -12.57
C ARG A 37 2.69 4.45 -12.49
N ILE A 38 3.49 4.39 -11.44
CA ILE A 38 4.41 3.28 -11.19
C ILE A 38 3.78 2.37 -10.17
N LEU A 39 3.58 1.12 -10.55
CA LEU A 39 3.20 0.03 -9.67
C LEU A 39 4.47 -0.76 -9.36
N VAL A 40 4.65 -1.14 -8.12
CA VAL A 40 5.77 -1.98 -7.68
C VAL A 40 5.23 -3.23 -7.01
N ALA A 41 5.57 -4.40 -7.52
CA ALA A 41 5.29 -5.68 -6.87
C ALA A 41 6.62 -6.28 -6.38
N GLY A 42 6.82 -6.31 -5.06
CA GLY A 42 8.03 -6.84 -4.44
C GLY A 42 7.83 -8.22 -3.83
N ALA A 43 8.87 -8.72 -3.15
CA ALA A 43 8.92 -10.02 -2.46
C ALA A 43 8.76 -11.22 -3.40
N GLY A 44 9.58 -11.28 -4.45
CA GLY A 44 9.60 -12.34 -5.47
C GLY A 44 9.99 -13.75 -4.98
N ASP A 45 9.75 -14.08 -3.72
CA ASP A 45 9.98 -15.41 -3.14
C ASP A 45 8.91 -15.82 -2.11
N ASP A 46 7.85 -15.01 -1.94
CA ASP A 46 6.82 -15.23 -0.93
C ASP A 46 5.42 -14.85 -1.47
N LEU A 47 4.43 -15.69 -1.17
CA LEU A 47 3.03 -15.57 -1.61
C LEU A 47 2.75 -15.69 -3.13
N GLY A 48 3.76 -15.93 -3.95
CA GLY A 48 3.64 -16.04 -5.41
C GLY A 48 3.07 -14.76 -6.03
N THR A 49 2.30 -14.88 -7.12
CA THR A 49 1.87 -13.71 -7.91
C THR A 49 0.80 -12.81 -7.25
N GLN A 50 0.45 -12.97 -5.97
CA GLN A 50 -0.63 -12.21 -5.34
C GLN A 50 -0.41 -10.69 -5.34
N PHE A 51 0.81 -10.22 -5.09
CA PHE A 51 1.12 -8.78 -5.17
C PHE A 51 0.98 -8.27 -6.61
N GLN A 52 1.45 -9.05 -7.59
CA GLN A 52 1.29 -8.73 -9.02
C GLN A 52 -0.19 -8.72 -9.44
N GLN A 53 -1.02 -9.61 -8.90
CA GLN A 53 -2.46 -9.65 -9.13
C GLN A 53 -3.17 -8.39 -8.63
N VAL A 54 -2.84 -7.92 -7.42
CA VAL A 54 -3.37 -6.66 -6.89
C VAL A 54 -2.89 -5.47 -7.73
N ALA A 55 -1.60 -5.46 -8.11
CA ALA A 55 -1.06 -4.45 -9.01
C ALA A 55 -1.78 -4.43 -10.36
N ARG A 56 -2.14 -5.60 -10.91
CA ARG A 56 -2.94 -5.70 -12.15
C ARG A 56 -4.32 -5.05 -11.99
N GLY A 57 -5.05 -5.34 -10.92
CA GLY A 57 -6.33 -4.68 -10.64
C GLY A 57 -6.17 -3.16 -10.57
N LYS A 58 -5.08 -2.70 -9.95
CA LYS A 58 -4.74 -1.27 -9.86
C LYS A 58 -4.43 -0.67 -11.24
N ALA A 59 -3.71 -1.40 -12.10
CA ALA A 59 -3.41 -0.99 -13.47
C ALA A 59 -4.68 -0.79 -14.29
N LEU A 60 -5.61 -1.74 -14.26
CA LEU A 60 -6.89 -1.60 -14.95
C LEU A 60 -7.65 -0.36 -14.43
N LYS A 61 -7.75 -0.20 -13.11
CA LYS A 61 -8.42 0.97 -12.51
C LYS A 61 -7.76 2.27 -12.98
N TYR A 62 -6.43 2.34 -12.97
CA TYR A 62 -5.70 3.50 -13.47
C TYR A 62 -5.97 3.78 -14.95
N SER A 63 -6.00 2.76 -15.81
CA SER A 63 -6.26 2.96 -17.25
C SER A 63 -7.66 3.50 -17.53
N GLN A 64 -8.63 3.20 -16.65
CA GLN A 64 -10.00 3.67 -16.77
C GLN A 64 -10.18 5.10 -16.26
N GLN A 65 -9.49 5.47 -15.17
CA GLN A 65 -9.63 6.77 -14.51
C GLN A 65 -8.70 7.83 -15.07
N PHE A 66 -7.54 7.42 -15.58
CA PHE A 66 -6.48 8.29 -16.07
C PHE A 66 -5.98 7.81 -17.44
N PRO A 67 -6.83 7.82 -18.49
CA PRO A 67 -6.52 7.21 -19.79
C PRO A 67 -5.35 7.87 -20.53
N ASN A 68 -4.98 9.09 -20.15
CA ASN A 68 -3.86 9.84 -20.73
C ASN A 68 -2.52 9.61 -20.00
N GLU A 69 -2.52 8.78 -18.96
CA GLU A 69 -1.34 8.47 -18.17
C GLU A 69 -0.81 7.08 -18.53
N GLN A 70 0.51 6.94 -18.57
CA GLN A 70 1.17 5.65 -18.75
C GLN A 70 1.18 4.88 -17.43
N ILE A 71 1.06 3.56 -17.50
CA ILE A 71 1.11 2.69 -16.32
C ILE A 71 2.27 1.73 -16.49
N VAL A 72 3.17 1.75 -15.52
CA VAL A 72 4.39 0.94 -15.49
C VAL A 72 4.33 0.02 -14.29
N LEU A 73 4.66 -1.25 -14.48
CA LEU A 73 4.86 -2.19 -13.39
C LEU A 73 6.35 -2.55 -13.32
N ILE A 74 6.94 -2.36 -12.14
CA ILE A 74 8.27 -2.85 -11.77
C ILE A 74 8.06 -4.01 -10.81
N ALA A 75 8.40 -5.23 -11.20
CA ALA A 75 8.09 -6.44 -10.43
C ALA A 75 9.33 -7.29 -10.20
N ALA A 76 9.51 -7.78 -8.96
CA ALA A 76 10.40 -8.90 -8.70
C ALA A 76 9.93 -10.12 -9.50
N ASN A 77 10.87 -10.91 -10.02
CA ASN A 77 10.53 -12.22 -10.59
C ASN A 77 10.17 -13.21 -9.49
N GLU A 78 9.07 -13.91 -9.67
CA GLU A 78 8.69 -15.09 -8.88
C GLU A 78 9.40 -16.34 -9.45
N PRO A 79 10.11 -17.16 -8.64
CA PRO A 79 10.87 -18.31 -9.13
C PRO A 79 9.99 -19.44 -9.66
N ASP A 80 8.77 -19.55 -9.14
CA ASP A 80 7.86 -20.65 -9.42
C ASP A 80 6.93 -20.40 -10.62
N VAL A 81 7.04 -19.24 -11.28
CA VAL A 81 6.14 -18.82 -12.37
C VAL A 81 6.91 -18.14 -13.51
N ASP A 82 6.51 -18.40 -14.76
CA ASP A 82 6.97 -17.60 -15.89
C ASP A 82 6.23 -16.25 -15.91
N ASP A 83 6.74 -15.31 -15.11
CA ASP A 83 6.16 -13.98 -14.96
C ASP A 83 6.02 -13.23 -16.28
N LYS A 84 6.92 -13.45 -17.25
CA LYS A 84 6.79 -12.79 -18.56
C LYS A 84 5.55 -13.27 -19.30
N VAL A 85 5.27 -14.57 -19.26
CA VAL A 85 4.05 -15.13 -19.87
C VAL A 85 2.80 -14.69 -19.10
N VAL A 86 2.83 -14.75 -17.77
CA VAL A 86 1.70 -14.36 -16.93
C VAL A 86 1.36 -12.89 -17.10
N LEU A 87 2.34 -12.00 -16.95
CA LEU A 87 2.15 -10.55 -17.11
C LEU A 87 1.71 -10.20 -18.53
N LYS A 88 2.24 -10.86 -19.56
CA LYS A 88 1.78 -10.67 -20.95
C LYS A 88 0.31 -11.04 -21.13
N ASN A 89 -0.12 -12.19 -20.61
CA ASN A 89 -1.52 -12.61 -20.62
C ASN A 89 -2.43 -11.64 -19.83
N TRP A 90 -1.85 -10.87 -18.93
CA TRP A 90 -2.54 -9.89 -18.12
C TRP A 90 -2.61 -8.50 -18.74
N GLY A 91 -2.03 -8.31 -19.94
CA GLY A 91 -2.04 -7.03 -20.67
C GLY A 91 -0.80 -6.16 -20.43
N PHE A 92 0.23 -6.69 -19.77
CA PHE A 92 1.50 -6.01 -19.60
C PHE A 92 2.48 -6.35 -20.74
N ASN A 93 3.03 -5.33 -21.37
CA ASN A 93 4.06 -5.46 -22.38
C ASN A 93 5.44 -5.31 -21.76
N PHE A 94 6.28 -6.31 -21.97
CA PHE A 94 7.64 -6.33 -21.45
C PHE A 94 8.52 -5.24 -22.09
N GLN A 95 9.22 -4.46 -21.27
CA GLN A 95 10.13 -3.40 -21.72
C GLN A 95 11.60 -3.73 -21.39
N LEU A 96 11.85 -4.25 -20.19
CA LEU A 96 13.20 -4.52 -19.69
C LEU A 96 13.16 -5.65 -18.66
N GLU A 97 14.21 -6.46 -18.66
CA GLU A 97 14.59 -7.36 -17.56
C GLU A 97 15.96 -6.92 -17.08
N ASN A 98 16.04 -6.55 -15.82
CA ASN A 98 17.27 -6.17 -15.18
C ASN A 98 17.73 -7.32 -14.29
N LYS A 99 18.91 -7.87 -14.58
CA LYS A 99 19.50 -8.99 -13.83
C LYS A 99 20.12 -8.57 -12.49
N SER A 100 20.07 -7.29 -12.16
CA SER A 100 20.52 -6.78 -10.87
C SER A 100 19.49 -7.12 -9.79
N THR A 101 19.97 -7.27 -8.56
CA THR A 101 19.12 -7.46 -7.38
C THR A 101 18.10 -6.34 -7.23
N PHE A 102 16.83 -6.68 -7.06
CA PHE A 102 15.80 -5.67 -6.86
C PHE A 102 15.79 -5.16 -5.43
N ASN A 103 16.39 -3.98 -5.22
CA ASN A 103 16.49 -3.31 -3.95
C ASN A 103 16.08 -1.83 -4.07
N GLY A 104 16.15 -1.09 -2.96
CA GLY A 104 15.77 0.32 -2.94
C GLY A 104 16.56 1.18 -3.95
N ASP A 105 17.86 0.94 -4.10
CA ASP A 105 18.71 1.70 -5.02
C ASP A 105 18.31 1.43 -6.48
N THR A 106 18.11 0.16 -6.87
CA THR A 106 17.68 -0.19 -8.24
C THR A 106 16.26 0.27 -8.54
N LEU A 107 15.35 0.23 -7.56
CA LEU A 107 14.00 0.80 -7.71
C LEU A 107 14.09 2.30 -8.02
N LEU A 108 14.90 3.03 -7.25
CA LEU A 108 15.11 4.47 -7.46
C LEU A 108 15.74 4.74 -8.83
N ASP A 109 16.76 3.98 -9.23
CA ASP A 109 17.44 4.14 -10.53
C ASP A 109 16.51 3.91 -11.73
N GLU A 110 15.51 3.03 -11.60
CA GLU A 110 14.47 2.88 -12.62
C GLU A 110 13.43 4.00 -12.56
N ALA A 111 12.96 4.36 -11.35
CA ALA A 111 11.92 5.36 -11.18
C ALA A 111 12.37 6.79 -11.57
N VAL A 112 13.64 7.17 -11.33
CA VAL A 112 14.17 8.49 -11.72
C VAL A 112 14.26 8.69 -13.24
N LYS A 113 14.04 7.66 -14.05
CA LYS A 113 13.99 7.81 -15.51
C LYS A 113 12.73 8.59 -15.94
N PHE A 114 11.66 8.57 -15.14
CA PHE A 114 10.40 9.23 -15.45
C PHE A 114 10.40 10.70 -14.98
N ASN A 115 9.99 11.62 -15.85
CA ASN A 115 9.97 13.05 -15.54
C ASN A 115 8.63 13.55 -14.98
N GLN A 116 7.59 12.72 -15.01
CA GLN A 116 6.23 13.09 -14.60
C GLN A 116 5.54 11.94 -13.84
N ILE A 117 6.06 11.57 -12.67
CA ILE A 117 5.48 10.52 -11.84
C ILE A 117 4.19 11.03 -11.18
N ALA A 118 3.05 10.43 -11.52
CA ALA A 118 1.73 10.75 -11.02
C ALA A 118 1.34 9.93 -9.79
N SER A 119 1.82 8.68 -9.68
CA SER A 119 1.75 7.92 -8.44
C SER A 119 2.81 6.83 -8.36
N ILE A 120 3.12 6.40 -7.13
CA ILE A 120 3.84 5.15 -6.86
C ILE A 120 2.99 4.30 -5.90
N ASP A 121 2.62 3.09 -6.28
CA ASP A 121 1.94 2.13 -5.39
C ASP A 121 2.85 0.91 -5.21
N ILE A 122 3.30 0.64 -3.97
CA ILE A 122 4.23 -0.47 -3.67
C ILE A 122 3.50 -1.56 -2.90
N PHE A 123 3.31 -2.72 -3.53
CA PHE A 123 2.67 -3.92 -2.97
C PHE A 123 3.75 -4.92 -2.56
N SER A 124 3.95 -5.10 -1.26
CA SER A 124 4.86 -6.12 -0.74
C SER A 124 4.74 -6.29 0.78
N HIS A 125 5.51 -7.21 1.33
CA HIS A 125 5.77 -7.28 2.77
C HIS A 125 6.50 -6.03 3.26
N SER A 126 6.19 -5.64 4.49
CA SER A 126 6.81 -4.50 5.14
C SER A 126 6.87 -4.69 6.65
N SER A 127 7.71 -3.88 7.29
CA SER A 127 7.80 -3.76 8.73
C SER A 127 8.15 -2.32 9.08
N ALA A 128 7.75 -1.88 10.27
CA ALA A 128 7.93 -0.48 10.62
C ALA A 128 9.41 -0.05 10.71
N GLN A 129 10.29 -0.93 11.22
CA GLN A 129 11.71 -0.59 11.40
C GLN A 129 12.56 -0.83 10.16
N HIS A 130 12.21 -1.84 9.35
CA HIS A 130 13.10 -2.32 8.30
C HIS A 130 12.56 -2.06 6.88
N GLY A 131 11.45 -1.33 6.75
CA GLY A 131 10.90 -0.94 5.45
C GLY A 131 10.28 -2.09 4.64
N ILE A 132 10.15 -1.85 3.34
CA ILE A 132 9.40 -2.69 2.39
C ILE A 132 10.34 -3.65 1.65
N HIS A 133 9.93 -4.90 1.52
CA HIS A 133 10.67 -5.93 0.78
C HIS A 133 10.50 -5.69 -0.72
N LEU A 134 11.58 -5.85 -1.48
CA LEU A 134 11.57 -5.71 -2.93
C LEU A 134 11.95 -7.05 -3.56
N ASP A 135 13.01 -7.69 -3.06
CA ASP A 135 13.38 -9.06 -3.43
C ASP A 135 13.88 -9.82 -2.22
N GLY A 136 13.23 -10.94 -1.92
CA GLY A 136 13.43 -11.68 -0.69
C GLY A 136 13.33 -10.83 0.58
N ARG A 137 13.88 -11.38 1.67
CA ARG A 137 13.84 -10.74 2.99
C ARG A 137 14.88 -9.65 3.20
N ALA A 138 15.94 -9.64 2.39
CA ALA A 138 17.13 -8.81 2.59
C ALA A 138 17.12 -7.53 1.74
N HIS A 139 16.50 -7.54 0.57
CA HIS A 139 16.56 -6.42 -0.38
C HIS A 139 15.32 -5.57 -0.23
N ARG A 140 15.53 -4.33 0.23
CA ARG A 140 14.44 -3.49 0.74
C ARG A 140 14.55 -2.04 0.31
N LEU A 141 13.41 -1.37 0.29
CA LEU A 141 13.31 0.09 0.39
C LEU A 141 13.21 0.45 1.87
N THR A 142 14.22 1.14 2.39
CA THR A 142 14.37 1.49 3.81
C THR A 142 14.65 2.98 4.02
N LEU A 143 14.64 3.42 5.29
CA LEU A 143 15.06 4.77 5.69
C LEU A 143 16.53 5.09 5.33
N ASN A 144 17.36 4.06 5.15
CA ASN A 144 18.79 4.18 4.85
C ASN A 144 19.12 3.98 3.35
N THR A 145 18.10 3.84 2.50
CA THR A 145 18.30 3.72 1.04
C THR A 145 19.03 4.95 0.53
N LYS A 146 20.09 4.76 -0.25
CA LYS A 146 20.96 5.86 -0.64
C LYS A 146 20.27 6.72 -1.68
N LYS A 147 20.47 8.04 -1.58
CA LYS A 147 19.99 9.01 -2.56
C LYS A 147 18.47 8.95 -2.81
N ILE A 148 17.71 8.62 -1.77
CA ILE A 148 16.25 8.47 -1.82
C ILE A 148 15.56 9.76 -2.28
N GLU A 149 16.17 10.91 -2.00
CA GLU A 149 15.74 12.24 -2.43
C GLU A 149 15.86 12.47 -3.95
N ARG A 150 16.51 11.60 -4.73
CA ARG A 150 16.64 11.79 -6.18
C ARG A 150 15.33 11.75 -6.94
N LEU A 151 14.27 11.15 -6.37
CA LEU A 151 12.94 11.23 -6.98
C LEU A 151 12.29 12.60 -6.80
N LYS A 152 12.81 13.46 -5.90
CA LYS A 152 12.36 14.83 -5.77
C LYS A 152 12.52 15.55 -7.12
N GLY A 153 11.46 16.20 -7.58
CA GLY A 153 11.42 16.90 -8.87
C GLY A 153 11.01 16.03 -10.07
N HIS A 154 10.89 14.70 -9.90
CA HIS A 154 10.34 13.81 -10.92
C HIS A 154 8.82 13.65 -10.82
N PHE A 155 8.20 14.17 -9.76
CA PHE A 155 6.78 14.04 -9.49
C PHE A 155 5.95 15.16 -10.14
N THR A 156 4.73 14.80 -10.57
CA THR A 156 3.71 15.78 -10.94
C THR A 156 3.19 16.53 -9.71
N LYS A 157 2.51 17.68 -9.92
CA LYS A 157 1.99 18.55 -8.85
C LYS A 157 1.08 17.86 -7.84
N ASP A 158 0.29 16.88 -8.28
CA ASP A 158 -0.68 16.14 -7.45
C ASP A 158 -0.27 14.68 -7.29
N ALA A 159 1.04 14.40 -7.33
CA ALA A 159 1.54 13.05 -7.16
C ALA A 159 1.33 12.53 -5.73
N TYR A 160 1.26 11.23 -5.60
CA TYR A 160 1.22 10.56 -4.30
C TYR A 160 1.91 9.20 -4.32
N THR A 161 2.17 8.67 -3.14
CA THR A 161 2.59 7.28 -2.97
C THR A 161 1.69 6.54 -1.99
N ILE A 162 1.42 5.26 -2.23
CA ILE A 162 0.81 4.36 -1.25
C ILE A 162 1.71 3.13 -1.03
N LEU A 163 2.07 2.91 0.22
CA LEU A 163 2.85 1.77 0.67
C LEU A 163 1.90 0.67 1.16
N HIS A 164 1.58 -0.26 0.26
CA HIS A 164 0.74 -1.42 0.49
C HIS A 164 1.55 -2.55 1.14
N GLY A 165 1.92 -2.34 2.40
CA GLY A 165 2.59 -3.36 3.21
C GLY A 165 2.45 -3.10 4.71
N CYS A 166 2.55 -4.15 5.50
CA CYS A 166 2.37 -4.11 6.95
C CYS A 166 3.23 -3.01 7.60
N ASN A 167 2.60 -2.20 8.46
CA ASN A 167 3.26 -1.19 9.29
C ASN A 167 4.14 -0.16 8.54
N ALA A 168 4.00 -0.02 7.21
CA ALA A 168 4.79 0.92 6.42
C ALA A 168 4.51 2.40 6.79
N GLY A 169 3.36 2.67 7.43
CA GLY A 169 2.90 3.99 7.83
C GLY A 169 3.63 4.60 9.03
N PHE A 170 4.29 3.80 9.88
CA PHE A 170 4.88 4.34 11.11
C PHE A 170 6.13 5.19 10.86
N ASN A 171 7.11 4.65 10.15
CA ASN A 171 8.40 5.34 9.93
C ASN A 171 8.64 5.66 8.46
N LEU A 172 8.38 4.70 7.56
CA LEU A 172 8.76 4.85 6.15
C LEU A 172 7.90 5.86 5.41
N ALA A 173 6.56 5.83 5.56
CA ALA A 173 5.68 6.78 4.90
C ALA A 173 5.97 8.26 5.24
N PRO A 174 6.06 8.69 6.52
CA PRO A 174 6.41 10.08 6.82
C PRO A 174 7.82 10.46 6.35
N PHE A 175 8.79 9.55 6.43
CA PHE A 175 10.14 9.77 5.91
C PHE A 175 10.12 10.02 4.40
N LEU A 176 9.47 9.14 3.62
CA LEU A 176 9.35 9.29 2.17
C LEU A 176 8.58 10.56 1.80
N SER A 177 7.51 10.91 2.53
CA SER A 177 6.79 12.17 2.30
C SER A 177 7.70 13.38 2.47
N SER A 178 8.61 13.34 3.46
CA SER A 178 9.60 14.40 3.63
C SER A 178 10.67 14.40 2.53
N ALA A 179 11.16 13.22 2.12
CA ALA A 179 12.26 13.09 1.16
C ALA A 179 11.83 13.41 -0.28
N TRP A 180 10.63 12.98 -0.66
CA TRP A 180 10.08 13.13 -2.01
C TRP A 180 9.22 14.39 -2.17
N GLU A 181 8.87 15.05 -1.07
CA GLU A 181 8.02 16.25 -1.02
C GLU A 181 6.64 16.05 -1.64
N ILE A 182 6.08 14.85 -1.50
CA ILE A 182 4.73 14.49 -1.90
C ILE A 182 3.97 13.83 -0.73
N PRO A 183 2.63 13.77 -0.80
CA PRO A 183 1.86 12.93 0.10
C PRO A 183 2.21 11.44 -0.06
N VAL A 184 2.46 10.75 1.06
CA VAL A 184 2.74 9.31 1.09
C VAL A 184 1.86 8.65 2.14
N ALA A 185 1.14 7.60 1.75
CA ALA A 185 0.30 6.81 2.63
C ALA A 185 0.94 5.47 2.98
N GLY A 186 0.65 4.93 4.16
CA GLY A 186 1.07 3.59 4.55
C GLY A 186 0.17 2.98 5.60
N ALA A 187 0.18 1.64 5.71
CA ALA A 187 -0.60 0.94 6.72
C ALA A 187 0.04 1.11 8.10
N MET A 188 -0.77 1.32 9.12
CA MET A 188 -0.33 1.37 10.52
C MET A 188 -0.68 0.08 11.28
N THR A 189 -0.86 -1.00 10.53
CA THR A 189 -1.12 -2.34 11.04
C THR A 189 -0.73 -3.38 9.99
N SER A 190 -1.11 -4.64 10.16
CA SER A 190 -1.08 -5.66 9.10
C SER A 190 -1.85 -5.18 7.86
N THR A 191 -1.42 -5.66 6.70
CA THR A 191 -2.19 -5.58 5.46
C THR A 191 -2.48 -6.98 4.98
N ASN A 192 -3.69 -7.20 4.49
CA ASN A 192 -4.12 -8.51 4.07
C ASN A 192 -4.89 -8.46 2.76
N PHE A 193 -4.88 -9.58 2.07
CA PHE A 193 -5.60 -9.74 0.82
C PHE A 193 -7.07 -9.91 1.12
N GLN A 194 -7.86 -9.08 0.47
CA GLN A 194 -9.31 -9.19 0.48
C GLN A 194 -9.79 -9.57 -0.91
N LYS A 195 -10.75 -10.48 -0.96
CA LYS A 195 -11.35 -10.95 -2.21
C LYS A 195 -12.86 -10.64 -2.23
N LEU A 196 -13.35 -10.29 -3.40
CA LEU A 196 -14.76 -9.96 -3.63
C LEU A 196 -15.65 -11.21 -3.47
N HIS A 197 -16.72 -11.10 -2.68
CA HIS A 197 -17.80 -12.08 -2.57
C HIS A 197 -18.98 -11.73 -3.48
N ASN A 198 -19.86 -12.71 -3.73
CA ASN A 198 -21.09 -12.53 -4.50
C ASN A 198 -22.08 -11.55 -3.88
N ASP A 199 -21.95 -11.23 -2.59
CA ASP A 199 -22.75 -10.18 -1.94
C ASP A 199 -22.29 -8.75 -2.32
N GLY A 200 -21.19 -8.62 -3.06
CA GLY A 200 -20.63 -7.34 -3.50
C GLY A 200 -19.67 -6.69 -2.52
N ASN A 201 -19.27 -7.37 -1.45
CA ASN A 201 -18.27 -6.89 -0.49
C ASN A 201 -16.94 -7.63 -0.62
N PHE A 202 -15.86 -6.95 -0.30
CA PHE A 202 -14.54 -7.58 -0.16
C PHE A 202 -14.32 -8.04 1.29
N TYR A 203 -13.96 -9.31 1.46
CA TYR A 203 -13.63 -9.90 2.75
C TYR A 203 -12.22 -10.46 2.74
N LEU A 204 -11.65 -10.61 3.94
CA LEU A 204 -10.41 -11.36 4.13
C LEU A 204 -10.56 -12.79 3.62
N THR A 205 -9.48 -13.36 3.06
CA THR A 205 -9.51 -14.69 2.45
C THR A 205 -9.41 -15.84 3.45
N GLU A 206 -9.08 -15.55 4.72
CA GLU A 206 -9.00 -16.55 5.78
C GLU A 206 -10.37 -17.06 6.23
N GLU A 207 -10.42 -18.36 6.52
CA GLU A 207 -11.62 -19.02 7.04
C GLU A 207 -12.13 -18.32 8.32
N GLY A 208 -13.44 -18.10 8.37
CA GLY A 208 -14.11 -17.43 9.48
C GLY A 208 -14.15 -15.90 9.43
N PHE A 209 -13.55 -15.29 8.39
CA PHE A 209 -13.60 -13.83 8.16
C PHE A 209 -14.50 -13.40 6.98
N PHE A 210 -15.09 -14.37 6.27
CA PHE A 210 -16.02 -14.16 5.17
C PHE A 210 -17.36 -14.89 5.42
N PRO A 211 -18.48 -14.45 4.80
CA PRO A 211 -19.77 -15.09 4.98
C PRO A 211 -19.85 -16.44 4.26
N ASN A 212 -20.82 -17.29 4.61
CA ASN A 212 -21.08 -18.57 3.95
C ASN A 212 -21.75 -18.39 2.57
N THR A 213 -21.18 -17.54 1.72
CA THR A 213 -21.59 -17.31 0.33
C THR A 213 -20.40 -17.52 -0.59
N ASP A 214 -20.66 -17.81 -1.86
CA ASP A 214 -19.59 -18.03 -2.83
C ASP A 214 -18.80 -16.75 -3.10
N TRP A 215 -17.51 -16.94 -3.40
CA TRP A 215 -16.67 -15.88 -3.97
C TRP A 215 -17.23 -15.41 -5.30
N ALA A 216 -17.05 -14.12 -5.60
CA ALA A 216 -17.40 -13.60 -6.91
C ALA A 216 -16.58 -14.28 -8.01
N THR A 217 -17.22 -14.55 -9.14
CA THR A 217 -16.57 -15.01 -10.38
C THR A 217 -16.23 -13.85 -11.31
N GLU A 218 -16.89 -12.70 -11.14
CA GLU A 218 -16.61 -11.45 -11.84
C GLU A 218 -16.66 -10.23 -10.90
N ASN A 219 -15.87 -9.21 -11.19
CA ASN A 219 -15.94 -7.91 -10.54
C ASN A 219 -16.69 -6.91 -11.43
N ASN A 220 -17.97 -6.71 -11.13
CA ASN A 220 -18.81 -5.68 -11.74
C ASN A 220 -18.97 -4.42 -10.85
N LYS A 221 -18.22 -4.36 -9.73
CA LYS A 221 -18.32 -3.30 -8.74
C LYS A 221 -17.26 -2.23 -8.92
N SER A 222 -16.01 -2.64 -9.09
CA SER A 222 -14.84 -1.74 -9.00
C SER A 222 -14.46 -1.06 -10.33
N PHE A 223 -14.92 -1.60 -11.46
CA PHE A 223 -14.46 -1.24 -12.82
C PHE A 223 -15.59 -0.77 -13.73
N ASN A 224 -15.24 -0.23 -14.90
CA ASN A 224 -16.21 0.23 -15.91
C ASN A 224 -17.03 -0.92 -16.54
N GLU A 225 -16.43 -2.11 -16.61
CA GLU A 225 -17.01 -3.32 -17.21
C GLU A 225 -16.80 -4.49 -16.25
N SER A 226 -17.62 -5.54 -16.39
CA SER A 226 -17.45 -6.77 -15.62
C SER A 226 -16.16 -7.46 -16.03
N VAL A 227 -15.29 -7.79 -15.08
CA VAL A 227 -14.01 -8.47 -15.32
C VAL A 227 -13.88 -9.75 -14.52
N ASN A 228 -13.30 -10.77 -15.13
CA ASN A 228 -13.21 -12.11 -14.54
C ASN A 228 -12.30 -12.15 -13.28
N CYS A 229 -12.75 -12.78 -12.20
CA CYS A 229 -11.99 -12.87 -10.94
C CYS A 229 -10.76 -13.78 -10.97
N ASN A 230 -10.69 -14.76 -11.88
CA ASN A 230 -9.58 -15.75 -11.97
C ASN A 230 -8.24 -15.12 -12.35
N THR A 231 -8.25 -13.82 -12.60
CA THR A 231 -7.13 -13.02 -13.06
C THR A 231 -6.56 -12.07 -12.00
N GLY A 232 -7.03 -12.17 -10.76
CA GLY A 232 -6.64 -11.26 -9.67
C GLY A 232 -7.48 -9.98 -9.59
N MET A 233 -8.40 -9.75 -10.52
CA MET A 233 -9.25 -8.53 -10.58
C MET A 233 -10.22 -8.38 -9.40
N CYS A 234 -10.40 -9.44 -8.63
CA CYS A 234 -11.25 -9.45 -7.43
C CYS A 234 -10.44 -9.41 -6.15
N LEU A 235 -9.11 -9.22 -6.25
CA LEU A 235 -8.20 -9.16 -5.13
C LEU A 235 -7.80 -7.70 -4.88
N ARG A 236 -7.71 -7.32 -3.61
CA ARG A 236 -7.14 -6.04 -3.17
C ARG A 236 -6.30 -6.25 -1.91
N LEU A 237 -5.36 -5.36 -1.65
CA LEU A 237 -4.63 -5.33 -0.39
C LEU A 237 -5.10 -4.15 0.46
N LYS A 238 -5.56 -4.42 1.70
CA LYS A 238 -6.08 -3.39 2.62
C LYS A 238 -5.54 -3.60 4.04
N PRO A 239 -5.39 -2.55 4.86
CA PRO A 239 -5.03 -2.71 6.26
C PRO A 239 -6.13 -3.44 7.05
N ASP A 240 -5.70 -4.27 7.99
CA ASP A 240 -6.59 -5.05 8.84
C ASP A 240 -7.18 -4.24 9.98
N ASN A 241 -8.31 -4.69 10.51
CA ASN A 241 -8.89 -4.12 11.72
C ASN A 241 -8.31 -4.70 13.02
N ASN A 242 -7.12 -5.29 12.98
CA ASN A 242 -6.45 -5.90 14.13
C ASN A 242 -5.00 -5.43 14.18
N PRO A 243 -4.38 -5.35 15.37
CA PRO A 243 -2.95 -5.04 15.48
C PRO A 243 -2.08 -6.04 14.71
N TYR A 244 -0.95 -5.54 14.21
CA TYR A 244 0.06 -6.42 13.63
C TYR A 244 0.63 -7.37 14.68
N THR A 245 0.65 -8.65 14.35
CA THR A 245 1.41 -9.70 15.05
C THR A 245 2.15 -10.51 14.00
N GLY A 246 3.48 -10.60 14.12
CA GLY A 246 4.27 -11.33 13.13
C GLY A 246 5.74 -11.44 13.49
N PHE A 247 6.57 -11.68 12.47
CA PHE A 247 8.00 -11.99 12.62
C PHE A 247 8.76 -11.00 13.53
N TRP A 248 8.44 -9.71 13.45
CA TRP A 248 9.15 -8.68 14.22
C TRP A 248 8.62 -8.50 15.63
N GLY A 249 7.38 -8.90 15.94
CA GLY A 249 6.77 -8.75 17.25
C GLY A 249 5.27 -8.41 17.18
N GLU A 250 4.77 -7.80 18.25
CA GLU A 250 3.35 -7.52 18.47
C GLU A 250 3.12 -6.02 18.73
N TYR A 251 2.22 -5.42 17.96
CA TYR A 251 2.01 -3.97 17.91
C TYR A 251 0.66 -3.61 18.56
N ALA A 252 0.37 -4.23 19.71
CA ALA A 252 -0.95 -4.22 20.34
C ALA A 252 -1.43 -2.83 20.82
N ASP A 253 -0.52 -1.90 21.11
CA ASP A 253 -0.85 -0.59 21.69
C ASP A 253 -1.56 0.37 20.73
N GLY A 254 -1.71 0.00 19.46
CA GLY A 254 -2.64 0.66 18.55
C GLY A 254 -2.40 0.46 17.05
N GLY A 255 -3.30 1.03 16.25
CA GLY A 255 -3.22 1.02 14.79
C GLY A 255 -4.30 1.88 14.13
N LEU A 256 -4.42 1.74 12.81
CA LEU A 256 -5.48 2.33 11.99
C LEU A 256 -5.94 1.30 10.92
N PRO A 257 -7.25 1.12 10.68
CA PRO A 257 -7.77 0.15 9.71
C PRO A 257 -7.73 0.65 8.24
N PHE A 258 -6.91 1.65 7.95
CA PHE A 258 -6.80 2.27 6.63
C PHE A 258 -5.37 2.79 6.38
N TYR A 259 -5.07 3.14 5.13
CA TYR A 259 -3.76 3.71 4.77
C TYR A 259 -3.72 5.18 5.19
N LYS A 260 -2.86 5.52 6.15
CA LYS A 260 -2.72 6.89 6.67
C LYS A 260 -1.81 7.73 5.78
N PHE A 261 -2.31 8.86 5.29
CA PHE A 261 -1.51 9.83 4.51
C PHE A 261 -0.64 10.71 5.40
N PHE A 262 0.61 10.92 4.98
CA PHE A 262 1.54 11.90 5.53
C PHE A 262 1.91 12.90 4.43
N CYS A 263 1.95 14.17 4.79
CA CYS A 263 2.13 15.35 3.95
C CYS A 263 3.13 16.29 4.63
N VAL A 264 4.35 15.81 4.87
CA VAL A 264 5.33 16.47 5.76
C VAL A 264 5.76 17.85 5.24
N LYS A 265 5.89 17.99 3.92
CA LYS A 265 6.36 19.20 3.24
C LYS A 265 5.28 19.87 2.37
N ASN A 266 4.06 19.34 2.36
CA ASN A 266 2.96 19.84 1.52
C ASN A 266 1.99 20.71 2.32
N SER A 267 1.27 21.61 1.65
CA SER A 267 0.16 22.32 2.28
C SER A 267 -0.99 21.35 2.57
N LEU A 268 -1.79 21.69 3.58
CA LEU A 268 -2.97 20.90 3.93
C LEU A 268 -3.98 20.81 2.78
N GLU A 269 -4.08 21.86 1.96
CA GLU A 269 -4.94 21.87 0.77
C GLU A 269 -4.48 20.86 -0.29
N ILE A 270 -3.17 20.84 -0.60
CA ILE A 270 -2.59 19.85 -1.51
C ILE A 270 -2.83 18.45 -0.95
N CYS A 271 -2.58 18.25 0.35
CA CYS A 271 -2.78 16.98 1.03
C CYS A 271 -4.22 16.47 0.85
N LYS A 272 -5.22 17.28 1.18
CA LYS A 272 -6.65 16.94 1.04
C LYS A 272 -7.02 16.62 -0.41
N ARG A 273 -6.60 17.44 -1.38
CA ARG A 273 -6.87 17.21 -2.80
C ARG A 273 -6.28 15.89 -3.27
N VAL A 274 -5.04 15.59 -2.90
CA VAL A 274 -4.34 14.36 -3.27
C VAL A 274 -4.96 13.12 -2.61
N MET A 275 -5.31 13.19 -1.33
CA MET A 275 -6.07 12.13 -0.65
C MET A 275 -7.36 11.86 -1.42
N ALA A 276 -8.11 12.90 -1.78
CA ALA A 276 -9.35 12.71 -2.51
C ALA A 276 -9.13 12.09 -3.90
N LYS A 277 -8.09 12.54 -4.62
CA LYS A 277 -7.69 12.01 -5.94
C LYS A 277 -7.25 10.55 -5.85
N SER A 278 -6.55 10.14 -4.80
CA SER A 278 -6.07 8.76 -4.66
C SER A 278 -7.23 7.77 -4.56
N LEU A 279 -8.36 8.17 -3.97
CA LEU A 279 -9.55 7.33 -3.83
C LEU A 279 -10.17 6.94 -5.18
N LEU A 280 -10.01 7.76 -6.24
CA LEU A 280 -10.46 7.42 -7.59
C LEU A 280 -9.85 6.10 -8.09
N SER A 281 -8.66 5.76 -7.61
CA SER A 281 -7.95 4.53 -7.98
C SER A 281 -8.12 3.37 -7.00
N PHE A 282 -9.00 3.52 -6.01
CA PHE A 282 -9.26 2.45 -5.05
C PHE A 282 -10.13 1.35 -5.68
N ILE A 283 -9.75 0.09 -5.44
CA ILE A 283 -10.53 -1.08 -5.84
C ILE A 283 -11.50 -1.37 -4.70
N GLY A 284 -12.74 -0.92 -4.85
CA GLY A 284 -13.77 -1.00 -3.83
C GLY A 284 -15.10 -1.51 -4.32
N ASN A 285 -16.10 -1.46 -3.44
CA ASN A 285 -17.47 -1.91 -3.71
C ASN A 285 -18.23 -1.05 -4.72
N ASN A 286 -17.61 0.02 -5.24
CA ASN A 286 -18.15 0.87 -6.29
C ASN A 286 -17.04 1.43 -7.19
N ASN A 287 -17.40 1.75 -8.42
CA ASN A 287 -16.50 2.32 -9.41
C ASN A 287 -16.56 3.85 -9.36
N LEU A 288 -15.80 4.43 -8.43
CA LEU A 288 -15.68 5.88 -8.31
C LEU A 288 -15.06 6.51 -9.55
N LYS A 289 -15.62 7.64 -10.01
CA LYS A 289 -15.16 8.45 -11.15
C LYS A 289 -14.96 9.90 -10.71
N VAL A 290 -14.22 10.68 -11.51
CA VAL A 290 -13.99 12.11 -11.26
C VAL A 290 -15.32 12.88 -11.11
N ASN A 291 -16.30 12.56 -11.95
CA ASN A 291 -17.63 13.19 -11.95
C ASN A 291 -18.66 12.49 -11.05
N SER A 292 -18.24 11.57 -10.19
CA SER A 292 -19.14 10.93 -9.22
C SER A 292 -19.75 11.97 -8.26
N THR A 293 -20.91 11.64 -7.72
CA THR A 293 -21.59 12.44 -6.69
C THR A 293 -20.88 12.33 -5.34
N LEU A 294 -21.18 13.25 -4.42
CA LEU A 294 -20.69 13.17 -3.04
C LEU A 294 -21.14 11.88 -2.33
N ALA A 295 -22.33 11.38 -2.62
CA ALA A 295 -22.85 10.14 -2.04
C ALA A 295 -22.04 8.92 -2.51
N GLU A 296 -21.75 8.82 -3.81
CA GLU A 296 -20.89 7.77 -4.35
C GLU A 296 -19.46 7.86 -3.82
N TYR A 297 -18.94 9.08 -3.67
CA TYR A 297 -17.64 9.34 -3.08
C TYR A 297 -17.57 8.87 -1.62
N LYS A 298 -18.56 9.24 -0.81
CA LYS A 298 -18.69 8.79 0.58
C LYS A 298 -18.73 7.27 0.67
N ASN A 299 -19.49 6.59 -0.20
CA ASN A 299 -19.55 5.14 -0.22
C ASN A 299 -18.18 4.49 -0.50
N SER A 300 -17.39 5.04 -1.43
CA SER A 300 -16.01 4.56 -1.65
C SER A 300 -15.10 4.86 -0.45
N LEU A 301 -15.28 6.01 0.17
CA LEU A 301 -14.47 6.44 1.30
C LEU A 301 -14.74 5.60 2.55
N PHE A 302 -15.99 5.20 2.77
CA PHE A 302 -16.34 4.25 3.81
C PHE A 302 -15.74 2.88 3.55
N ASP A 303 -15.76 2.38 2.32
CA ASP A 303 -15.03 1.14 1.99
C ASP A 303 -13.51 1.27 2.21
N PHE A 304 -12.95 2.47 2.03
CA PHE A 304 -11.53 2.71 2.28
C PHE A 304 -11.19 2.80 3.77
N LEU A 305 -11.98 3.52 4.57
CA LEU A 305 -11.70 3.82 5.98
C LEU A 305 -12.24 2.77 6.96
N CYS A 306 -13.40 2.20 6.66
CA CYS A 306 -14.13 1.36 7.59
C CYS A 306 -13.73 -0.11 7.46
N PRO A 307 -13.65 -0.86 8.58
CA PRO A 307 -13.40 -2.28 8.55
C PRO A 307 -14.61 -3.06 8.03
N VAL A 308 -14.35 -4.25 7.50
CA VAL A 308 -15.39 -5.20 7.04
C VAL A 308 -15.32 -6.45 7.91
N SER A 309 -16.47 -7.05 8.22
CA SER A 309 -16.59 -8.30 8.95
C SER A 309 -17.80 -9.09 8.47
N ALA A 310 -17.65 -10.40 8.36
CA ALA A 310 -18.75 -11.30 8.04
C ALA A 310 -19.72 -11.52 9.22
N LYS A 311 -19.28 -11.26 10.46
CA LYS A 311 -20.04 -11.56 11.68
C LYS A 311 -20.88 -10.38 12.19
N ARG A 312 -20.48 -9.16 11.82
CA ARG A 312 -21.08 -7.90 12.27
C ARG A 312 -20.91 -6.87 11.16
N ASP A 313 -21.92 -6.05 10.95
CA ASP A 313 -21.87 -4.97 9.96
C ASP A 313 -21.03 -3.79 10.46
N LEU A 314 -19.74 -4.04 10.72
CA LEU A 314 -18.78 -3.05 11.20
C LEU A 314 -18.63 -1.88 10.23
N ARG A 315 -18.90 -2.13 8.94
CA ARG A 315 -18.88 -1.07 7.93
C ARG A 315 -19.99 -0.08 8.22
N LYS A 316 -21.26 -0.51 8.21
CA LYS A 316 -22.40 0.39 8.43
C LYS A 316 -22.30 1.16 9.75
N GLU A 317 -21.89 0.50 10.82
CA GLU A 317 -21.67 1.17 12.10
C GLU A 317 -20.60 2.26 12.01
N CYS A 318 -19.51 2.01 11.28
CA CYS A 318 -18.48 3.00 11.03
C CYS A 318 -19.00 4.15 10.16
N GLU A 319 -19.82 3.89 9.14
CA GLU A 319 -20.47 4.93 8.32
C GLU A 319 -21.32 5.87 9.19
N GLU A 320 -22.22 5.30 9.99
CA GLU A 320 -23.13 6.05 10.87
C GLU A 320 -22.36 6.90 11.89
N ASN A 321 -21.32 6.34 12.50
CA ASN A 321 -20.51 7.06 13.49
C ASN A 321 -19.65 8.17 12.86
N LEU A 322 -19.10 7.97 11.66
CA LEU A 322 -18.34 9.00 10.96
C LEU A 322 -19.22 10.18 10.54
N GLU A 323 -20.44 9.92 10.07
CA GLU A 323 -21.42 10.98 9.74
C GLU A 323 -21.87 11.71 11.01
N SER A 324 -22.21 10.97 12.07
CA SER A 324 -22.59 11.53 13.37
C SER A 324 -21.51 12.42 13.97
N ALA A 325 -20.23 12.03 13.84
CA ALA A 325 -19.09 12.80 14.29
C ALA A 325 -18.99 14.18 13.61
N LEU A 326 -19.39 14.28 12.32
CA LEU A 326 -19.42 15.58 11.62
C LEU A 326 -20.57 16.48 12.07
N VAL A 327 -21.70 15.91 12.50
CA VAL A 327 -22.86 16.65 12.99
C VAL A 327 -22.65 17.13 14.43
N THR A 328 -22.15 16.25 15.29
CA THR A 328 -21.97 16.51 16.73
C THR A 328 -20.68 17.24 17.05
N GLY A 329 -19.67 17.12 16.19
CA GLY A 329 -18.31 17.62 16.45
C GLY A 329 -17.47 16.70 17.33
N ASP A 330 -17.97 15.53 17.75
CA ASP A 330 -17.17 14.53 18.47
C ASP A 330 -16.27 13.76 17.50
N LEU A 331 -14.98 14.13 17.47
CA LEU A 331 -14.00 13.52 16.58
C LEU A 331 -13.38 12.22 17.12
N THR A 332 -13.84 11.71 18.28
CA THR A 332 -13.14 10.64 19.02
C THR A 332 -13.56 9.21 18.67
N TYR A 333 -14.35 9.03 17.60
CA TYR A 333 -14.76 7.70 17.13
C TYR A 333 -13.56 6.81 16.77
N ASN A 334 -13.64 5.53 17.13
CA ASN A 334 -12.61 4.52 16.86
C ASN A 334 -13.25 3.20 16.40
N PRO A 335 -13.13 2.81 15.11
CA PRO A 335 -13.57 1.50 14.63
C PRO A 335 -12.50 0.40 14.81
N PHE A 336 -11.28 0.75 15.23
CA PHE A 336 -10.19 -0.19 15.41
C PHE A 336 -10.44 -1.08 16.64
N THR A 337 -10.06 -2.37 16.56
CA THR A 337 -10.29 -3.34 17.66
C THR A 337 -9.45 -3.08 18.91
N ARG A 338 -8.52 -2.14 18.84
CA ARG A 338 -7.67 -1.64 19.93
C ARG A 338 -7.66 -0.11 19.93
N ASN A 339 -6.80 0.48 20.75
CA ASN A 339 -6.57 1.92 20.73
C ASN A 339 -6.16 2.39 19.33
N GLN A 340 -6.72 3.50 18.90
CA GLN A 340 -6.29 4.14 17.68
C GLN A 340 -5.00 4.94 17.94
N VAL A 341 -4.06 4.90 17.00
CA VAL A 341 -2.90 5.81 17.06
C VAL A 341 -3.33 7.22 16.71
N GLU A 342 -2.94 8.20 17.52
CA GLU A 342 -3.16 9.61 17.21
C GLU A 342 -2.10 10.11 16.24
N CYS A 343 -2.51 10.56 15.06
CA CYS A 343 -1.66 11.06 14.00
C CYS A 343 -2.23 12.32 13.37
N ASP A 344 -1.37 13.30 13.12
CA ASP A 344 -1.66 14.41 12.22
C ASP A 344 -1.17 14.09 10.80
N PHE A 345 -1.07 15.09 9.92
CA PHE A 345 -0.54 14.91 8.55
C PHE A 345 0.98 14.87 8.48
N LYS A 346 1.71 14.92 9.59
CA LYS A 346 3.18 14.95 9.60
C LYS A 346 3.79 13.77 10.35
N SER A 347 3.12 13.32 11.42
CA SER A 347 3.65 12.34 12.36
C SER A 347 2.54 11.67 13.16
N CYS A 348 2.93 10.70 13.98
CA CYS A 348 2.06 10.01 14.91
C CYS A 348 2.65 10.05 16.32
N ALA A 349 1.79 10.12 17.33
CA ALA A 349 2.13 10.01 18.74
C ALA A 349 2.34 8.55 19.13
N ALA A 350 3.32 7.90 18.49
CA ALA A 350 3.67 6.51 18.70
C ALA A 350 5.18 6.30 18.51
N GLU A 351 5.74 5.33 19.21
CA GLU A 351 7.12 4.90 19.11
C GLU A 351 7.17 3.39 18.95
N ILE A 352 8.12 2.87 18.17
CA ILE A 352 8.35 1.43 18.10
C ILE A 352 9.64 1.10 18.81
N LYS A 353 9.55 0.20 19.78
CA LYS A 353 10.69 -0.26 20.58
C LYS A 353 10.98 -1.71 20.28
N CYS A 354 12.20 -2.01 19.88
CA CYS A 354 12.69 -3.37 19.66
C CYS A 354 13.84 -3.65 20.63
N LYS A 355 14.02 -4.92 21.01
CA LYS A 355 15.21 -5.32 21.77
C LYS A 355 16.31 -5.63 20.78
N GLY A 356 17.50 -5.05 20.96
CA GLY A 356 18.66 -5.39 20.15
C GLY A 356 19.23 -6.78 20.48
N VAL A 357 19.84 -7.43 19.50
CA VAL A 357 20.73 -8.57 19.69
C VAL A 357 22.04 -8.07 20.29
N LEU A 358 22.49 -8.71 21.38
CA LEU A 358 23.73 -8.37 22.06
C LEU A 358 24.90 -8.38 21.06
N LEU A 359 25.77 -7.38 21.12
CA LEU A 359 26.98 -7.19 20.29
C LEU A 359 26.77 -6.73 18.83
N THR A 360 25.59 -6.86 18.24
CA THR A 360 25.36 -6.43 16.85
C THR A 360 24.48 -5.19 16.72
N GLY A 361 23.66 -4.89 17.73
CA GLY A 361 22.70 -3.77 17.70
C GLY A 361 21.55 -3.96 16.71
N ILE A 362 21.45 -5.11 16.06
CA ILE A 362 20.35 -5.47 15.15
C ILE A 362 19.12 -5.81 15.98
N ASP A 363 17.94 -5.35 15.56
CA ASP A 363 16.67 -5.70 16.23
C ASP A 363 16.45 -7.21 16.27
N LYS A 364 16.12 -7.73 17.45
CA LYS A 364 15.81 -9.14 17.66
C LYS A 364 14.38 -9.43 17.17
N PRO A 365 14.18 -10.40 16.25
CA PRO A 365 12.85 -10.83 15.83
C PRO A 365 11.95 -11.20 17.01
N GLY A 366 10.66 -10.93 16.88
CA GLY A 366 9.64 -11.17 17.90
C GLY A 366 9.69 -10.24 19.12
N THR A 367 10.50 -9.18 19.11
CA THR A 367 10.66 -8.29 20.28
C THR A 367 10.22 -6.84 20.06
N CYS A 368 9.86 -6.48 18.84
CA CYS A 368 9.35 -5.15 18.55
C CYS A 368 7.94 -4.97 19.09
N GLN A 369 7.72 -3.82 19.73
CA GLN A 369 6.45 -3.42 20.29
C GLN A 369 6.16 -1.98 19.87
N LEU A 370 4.89 -1.73 19.53
CA LEU A 370 4.39 -0.37 19.44
C LEU A 370 4.13 0.15 20.84
N VAL A 371 4.52 1.40 21.10
CA VAL A 371 4.23 2.13 22.32
C VAL A 371 3.45 3.37 21.93
N ASN A 372 2.15 3.38 22.24
CA ASN A 372 1.32 4.55 22.03
C ASN A 372 1.69 5.64 23.05
N LYS A 373 1.98 6.85 22.57
CA LYS A 373 2.39 7.99 23.41
C LYS A 373 1.24 8.95 23.69
N PHE A 374 0.07 8.68 23.13
CA PHE A 374 -1.10 9.51 23.31
C PHE A 374 -1.98 8.98 24.44
N GLU A 375 -2.23 9.81 25.45
CA GLU A 375 -3.01 9.45 26.64
C GLU A 375 -4.52 9.75 26.50
N GLY A 376 -4.94 10.37 25.39
CA GLY A 376 -6.34 10.75 25.13
C GLY A 376 -7.08 9.82 24.17
N LYS A 377 -8.31 10.20 23.82
CA LYS A 377 -9.06 9.56 22.72
C LYS A 377 -8.60 10.14 21.38
N ALA A 378 -8.02 9.29 20.52
CA ALA A 378 -7.49 9.72 19.24
C ALA A 378 -8.62 10.22 18.31
N THR A 379 -8.29 11.19 17.45
CA THR A 379 -9.23 11.86 16.52
C THR A 379 -8.93 11.58 15.05
N THR A 380 -7.95 10.72 14.80
CA THR A 380 -7.31 10.52 13.49
C THR A 380 -8.30 10.12 12.40
N ILE A 381 -9.10 9.06 12.58
CA ILE A 381 -10.00 8.61 11.50
C ILE A 381 -11.05 9.65 11.12
N VAL A 382 -11.62 10.38 12.08
CA VAL A 382 -12.63 11.41 11.78
C VAL A 382 -11.99 12.61 11.08
N ARG A 383 -10.77 13.01 11.49
CA ARG A 383 -10.01 14.05 10.77
C ARG A 383 -9.67 13.65 9.34
N GLU A 384 -9.28 12.40 9.13
CA GLU A 384 -9.02 11.83 7.80
C GLU A 384 -10.30 11.85 6.96
N TYR A 385 -11.41 11.32 7.49
CA TYR A 385 -12.72 11.36 6.82
C TYR A 385 -13.09 12.78 6.38
N LYS A 386 -13.02 13.77 7.29
CA LYS A 386 -13.27 15.18 6.99
C LYS A 386 -12.32 15.71 5.90
N ALA A 387 -11.03 15.37 5.95
CA ALA A 387 -10.04 15.81 4.98
C ALA A 387 -10.32 15.26 3.57
N TYR A 388 -10.74 14.01 3.44
CA TYR A 388 -11.18 13.44 2.16
C TYR A 388 -12.41 14.18 1.60
N LEU A 389 -13.43 14.46 2.44
CA LEU A 389 -14.63 15.20 2.00
C LEU A 389 -14.30 16.63 1.55
N GLU A 390 -13.41 17.32 2.25
CA GLU A 390 -12.95 18.65 1.87
C GLU A 390 -12.11 18.62 0.59
N GLY A 391 -11.27 17.60 0.42
CA GLY A 391 -10.51 17.38 -0.81
C GLY A 391 -11.40 17.13 -2.02
N PHE A 392 -12.47 16.34 -1.86
CA PHE A 392 -13.43 16.03 -2.93
C PHE A 392 -14.10 17.28 -3.50
N LYS A 393 -14.44 18.27 -2.65
CA LYS A 393 -15.00 19.56 -3.10
C LYS A 393 -14.07 20.31 -4.06
N ASN A 394 -12.76 20.03 -4.00
CA ASN A 394 -11.73 20.66 -4.82
C ASN A 394 -11.21 19.75 -5.95
N LEU A 395 -11.80 18.57 -6.19
CA LEU A 395 -11.42 17.73 -7.33
C LEU A 395 -12.01 18.21 -8.66
N ASN A 396 -13.11 18.96 -8.60
CA ASN A 396 -13.88 19.41 -9.77
C ASN A 396 -13.67 20.90 -10.10
N ASN A 397 -12.80 21.59 -9.34
CA ASN A 397 -12.36 22.96 -9.60
C ASN A 397 -10.93 22.91 -10.15
#